data_AF-A0AAV1PCK4-F1
#
_entry.id   AF-A0AAV1PCK4-F1
#
_cell.length_a   1.000
_cell.length_b   1.000
_cell.length_c   1.000
_cell.angle_alpha   90.00
_cell.angle_beta   90.00
_cell.angle_gamma   90.00
#
_symmetry.space_group_name_H-M   'P 1'
#
loop_
_entity.id
_entity.type
_entity.pdbx_description
1 polymer ?
#
loop_
_entity_poly.entity_id
_entity_poly.type
_entity_poly.pdbx_seq_one_letter_code
_entity_poly.pdbx_strand_id
1 'polypeptide(L)'
;MPQIGSFRDSALLWHLNDKSSKVNIYATWSNVRKRHSKPNLLFDHNLSKCLRGNNVRKAKPRSHVEKCMSSMQMGTQMVKLRGGSKGLVRFFYLDEHKSCIRWRPSRKNEKAKISIDSIREVCEGKQSEIFQRYAEGSFDPNCCFSLYYGEHMESLDLVSGTGEEARTWITGLKYLMAGISDEDSLAKRQRTRDQYP
;
A
#
# COMPACT_ATOMS: atom_id res chain seq x y z
N MET A 1 37.75 -8.47 34.94
CA MET A 1 37.41 -9.88 34.63
C MET A 1 36.96 -10.51 35.94
N PRO A 2 35.75 -11.10 36.04
CA PRO A 2 35.23 -12.09 35.10
C PRO A 2 33.93 -11.68 34.38
N GLN A 3 33.57 -12.53 33.41
CA GLN A 3 32.45 -12.50 32.46
C GLN A 3 31.41 -13.60 32.79
N ILE A 4 30.31 -13.62 32.01
CA ILE A 4 29.14 -14.55 31.93
C ILE A 4 27.90 -13.96 32.63
N GLY A 5 26.76 -13.66 32.01
CA GLY A 5 26.22 -13.96 30.69
C GLY A 5 24.80 -14.53 30.84
N SER A 6 23.74 -13.75 30.54
CA SER A 6 22.43 -14.27 30.09
C SER A 6 21.52 -13.16 29.59
N PHE A 7 21.12 -13.34 28.34
CA PHE A 7 20.17 -12.61 27.52
C PHE A 7 18.73 -12.83 28.03
N ARG A 8 17.90 -11.78 28.13
CA ARG A 8 16.42 -11.85 27.97
C ARG A 8 15.75 -10.47 27.97
N ASP A 9 15.00 -10.24 26.89
CA ASP A 9 13.83 -9.37 26.71
C ASP A 9 13.89 -7.90 27.16
N SER A 10 14.28 -7.02 26.22
CA SER A 10 13.84 -5.62 26.22
C SER A 10 12.62 -5.47 25.30
N ALA A 11 11.45 -5.77 25.84
CA ALA A 11 10.16 -5.36 25.30
C ALA A 11 9.32 -4.79 26.45
N LEU A 12 9.85 -3.72 27.07
CA LEU A 12 9.13 -2.92 28.05
C LEU A 12 7.95 -2.20 27.36
N LEU A 13 6.77 -2.80 27.50
CA LEU A 13 5.61 -2.18 28.12
C LEU A 13 5.59 -0.64 28.09
N TRP A 14 5.00 -0.06 27.04
CA TRP A 14 4.52 1.32 27.06
C TRP A 14 3.01 1.36 27.31
N HIS A 15 2.61 1.44 28.58
CA HIS A 15 1.33 1.96 29.08
C HIS A 15 1.72 2.79 30.32
N LEU A 16 1.27 4.00 30.62
CA LEU A 16 0.18 4.90 30.22
C LEU A 16 0.53 6.23 30.92
N ASN A 17 0.39 7.41 30.28
CA ASN A 17 -0.35 8.54 30.89
C ASN A 17 -0.56 9.74 29.93
N ASP A 18 -1.85 10.03 29.73
CA ASP A 18 -2.53 11.33 29.59
C ASP A 18 -2.12 12.40 28.54
N LYS A 19 -2.88 12.48 27.44
CA LYS A 19 -3.95 13.49 27.20
C LYS A 19 -4.33 13.52 25.71
N SER A 20 -5.56 13.07 25.45
CA SER A 20 -6.47 13.46 24.36
C SER A 20 -5.83 13.91 23.03
N SER A 21 -5.54 12.97 22.11
CA SER A 21 -5.60 13.11 20.63
C SER A 21 -4.92 11.94 19.90
N LYS A 22 -3.93 11.28 20.51
CA LYS A 22 -3.01 10.37 19.79
C LYS A 22 -3.49 8.92 19.58
N VAL A 23 -4.65 8.51 20.11
CA VAL A 23 -4.94 7.06 20.28
C VAL A 23 -6.04 6.49 19.37
N ASN A 24 -6.78 7.26 18.58
CA ASN A 24 -7.90 6.64 17.82
C ASN A 24 -7.47 5.95 16.52
N ILE A 25 -6.44 6.43 15.83
CA ILE A 25 -6.07 5.91 14.50
C ILE A 25 -5.28 4.60 14.60
N TYR A 26 -4.28 4.50 15.47
CA TYR A 26 -3.56 3.24 15.68
C TYR A 26 -4.41 2.19 16.43
N ALA A 27 -5.30 2.60 17.34
CA ALA A 27 -6.23 1.67 17.99
C ALA A 27 -7.27 1.10 17.00
N THR A 28 -7.68 1.86 15.98
CA THR A 28 -8.54 1.32 14.91
C THR A 28 -7.82 0.29 14.05
N TRP A 29 -6.52 0.44 13.77
CA TRP A 29 -5.73 -0.61 13.12
C TRP A 29 -5.64 -1.90 13.94
N SER A 30 -5.39 -1.80 15.24
CA SER A 30 -5.33 -2.98 16.13
C SER A 30 -6.65 -3.76 16.16
N ASN A 31 -7.79 -3.06 16.07
CA ASN A 31 -9.10 -3.69 16.01
C ASN A 31 -9.47 -4.23 14.62
N VAL A 32 -9.00 -3.60 13.55
CA VAL A 32 -9.21 -4.05 12.16
C VAL A 32 -8.38 -5.30 11.86
N ARG A 33 -7.13 -5.36 12.32
CA ARG A 33 -6.30 -6.58 12.22
C ARG A 33 -7.06 -7.78 12.78
N LYS A 34 -7.62 -7.67 13.99
CA LYS A 34 -8.43 -8.74 14.62
C LYS A 34 -9.66 -9.18 13.82
N ARG A 35 -10.27 -8.30 13.02
CA ARG A 35 -11.47 -8.63 12.22
C ARG A 35 -11.17 -9.36 10.91
N HIS A 36 -9.99 -9.19 10.35
CA HIS A 36 -9.58 -9.84 9.10
C HIS A 36 -8.61 -11.02 9.28
N SER A 37 -8.20 -11.33 10.53
CA SER A 37 -7.45 -12.56 10.86
C SER A 37 -8.28 -13.84 10.90
N LYS A 38 -9.54 -13.86 10.46
CA LYS A 38 -10.27 -15.13 10.32
C LYS A 38 -9.78 -15.82 9.04
N PRO A 39 -9.08 -16.97 9.10
CA PRO A 39 -8.83 -17.75 7.91
C PRO A 39 -10.21 -18.20 7.38
N ASN A 40 -10.51 -17.87 6.13
CA ASN A 40 -11.58 -18.54 5.41
C ASN A 40 -11.14 -20.00 5.22
N LEU A 41 -11.47 -20.85 6.18
CA LEU A 41 -11.48 -22.30 6.03
C LEU A 41 -12.62 -22.66 5.09
N LEU A 42 -12.33 -22.69 3.80
CA LEU A 42 -13.06 -23.45 2.79
C LEU A 42 -12.23 -23.37 1.52
N PHE A 43 -11.33 -24.34 1.35
CA PHE A 43 -11.03 -25.05 0.10
C PHE A 43 -9.78 -25.89 0.36
N ASP A 44 -9.96 -27.10 0.88
CA ASP A 44 -9.00 -28.16 0.68
C ASP A 44 -9.73 -29.50 0.71
N HIS A 45 -9.81 -30.13 -0.46
CA HIS A 45 -9.57 -31.55 -0.68
C HIS A 45 -9.91 -31.86 -2.13
N ASN A 46 -8.89 -31.83 -2.99
CA ASN A 46 -8.73 -32.79 -4.09
C ASN A 46 -7.35 -32.60 -4.70
N LEU A 47 -6.33 -33.07 -3.97
CA LEU A 47 -5.04 -33.40 -4.57
C LEU A 47 -4.81 -34.89 -4.41
N SER A 48 -5.37 -35.66 -5.34
CA SER A 48 -4.95 -37.03 -5.60
C SER A 48 -4.66 -37.17 -7.10
N LYS A 49 -3.35 -37.26 -7.36
CA LYS A 49 -2.67 -37.96 -8.45
C LYS A 49 -2.81 -37.44 -9.89
N CYS A 50 -1.76 -37.78 -10.64
CA CYS A 50 -1.51 -37.61 -12.08
C CYS A 50 -0.91 -36.22 -12.41
N LEU A 51 0.30 -36.04 -12.98
CA LEU A 51 1.20 -36.88 -13.76
C LEU A 51 2.65 -36.35 -13.70
N ARG A 52 3.60 -37.23 -14.04
CA ARG A 52 5.00 -36.91 -14.35
C ARG A 52 5.10 -35.99 -15.57
N GLY A 53 6.08 -35.09 -15.53
CA GLY A 53 6.63 -34.39 -16.70
C GLY A 53 6.09 -32.99 -16.93
N ASN A 54 6.95 -31.97 -16.79
CA ASN A 54 7.27 -30.99 -17.85
C ASN A 54 7.90 -29.70 -17.30
N ASN A 55 9.05 -29.35 -17.88
CA ASN A 55 9.67 -28.03 -18.00
C ASN A 55 9.28 -26.96 -16.96
N VAL A 56 10.09 -26.83 -15.93
CA VAL A 56 10.18 -25.61 -15.12
C VAL A 56 10.68 -24.49 -16.05
N ARG A 57 9.76 -23.79 -16.70
CA ARG A 57 10.06 -22.49 -17.31
C ARG A 57 10.55 -21.61 -16.17
N LYS A 58 11.85 -21.30 -16.11
CA LYS A 58 12.39 -20.36 -15.13
C LYS A 58 11.64 -19.04 -15.29
N ALA A 59 10.77 -18.70 -14.34
CA ALA A 59 10.06 -17.44 -14.35
C ALA A 59 11.09 -16.31 -14.28
N LYS A 60 11.05 -15.39 -15.26
CA LYS A 60 11.92 -14.22 -15.30
C LYS A 60 11.69 -13.38 -14.02
N PRO A 61 12.75 -12.85 -13.36
CA PRO A 61 12.57 -12.01 -12.19
C PRO A 61 11.71 -10.80 -12.53
N ARG A 62 10.59 -10.63 -11.82
CA ARG A 62 9.74 -9.45 -11.97
C ARG A 62 10.51 -8.19 -11.63
N SER A 63 10.30 -7.12 -12.39
CA SER A 63 10.89 -5.81 -12.08
C SER A 63 10.40 -5.32 -10.71
N HIS A 64 11.15 -4.44 -10.04
CA HIS A 64 10.73 -3.90 -8.74
C HIS A 64 9.35 -3.22 -8.84
N VAL A 65 9.10 -2.52 -9.94
CA VAL A 65 7.81 -1.85 -10.22
C VAL A 65 6.67 -2.84 -10.44
N GLU A 66 6.91 -3.93 -11.18
CA GLU A 66 5.91 -5.01 -11.34
C GLU A 66 5.50 -5.62 -9.99
N LYS A 67 6.45 -5.74 -9.06
CA LYS A 67 6.16 -6.17 -7.69
C LYS A 67 5.30 -5.13 -6.96
N CYS A 68 5.59 -3.84 -7.11
CA CYS A 68 4.77 -2.78 -6.52
C CYS A 68 3.32 -2.84 -7.03
N MET A 69 3.13 -2.91 -8.36
CA MET A 69 1.79 -3.03 -8.95
C MET A 69 1.07 -4.30 -8.49
N SER A 70 1.77 -5.44 -8.43
CA SER A 70 1.21 -6.70 -7.92
C SER A 70 0.74 -6.54 -6.47
N SER A 71 1.54 -5.91 -5.61
CA SER A 71 1.19 -5.64 -4.21
C SER A 71 0.00 -4.68 -4.09
N MET A 72 -0.08 -3.65 -4.93
CA MET A 72 -1.23 -2.74 -4.97
C MET A 72 -2.51 -3.46 -5.40
N GLN A 73 -2.44 -4.44 -6.32
CA GLN A 73 -3.58 -5.26 -6.73
C GLN A 73 -4.02 -6.23 -5.64
N MET A 74 -3.08 -6.80 -4.87
CA MET A 74 -3.42 -7.57 -3.66
C MET A 74 -4.14 -6.69 -2.62
N GLY A 75 -3.81 -5.40 -2.58
CA GLY A 75 -4.47 -4.39 -1.78
C GLY A 75 -3.81 -4.17 -0.42
N THR A 76 -4.17 -3.05 0.21
CA THR A 76 -3.57 -2.58 1.47
C THR A 76 -4.63 -1.88 2.32
N GLN A 77 -4.63 -2.16 3.62
CA GLN A 77 -5.44 -1.39 4.56
C GLN A 77 -4.73 -0.09 4.88
N MET A 78 -5.38 1.03 4.59
CA MET A 78 -4.84 2.37 4.85
C MET A 78 -5.91 3.24 5.50
N VAL A 79 -5.47 4.27 6.19
CA VAL A 79 -6.36 5.29 6.76
C VAL A 79 -6.59 6.36 5.71
N LYS A 80 -7.84 6.54 5.29
CA LYS A 80 -8.25 7.71 4.51
C LYS A 80 -8.52 8.86 5.44
N LEU A 81 -7.71 9.92 5.35
CA LEU A 81 -7.96 11.16 6.05
C LEU A 81 -8.96 12.02 5.28
N ARG A 82 -9.68 12.85 6.03
CA ARG A 82 -10.62 13.87 5.55
C ARG A 82 -10.52 15.07 6.47
N GLY A 83 -11.14 16.19 6.10
CA GLY A 83 -11.14 17.43 6.90
C GLY A 83 -11.81 17.34 8.28
N GLY A 84 -12.41 16.20 8.65
CA GLY A 84 -12.96 15.95 9.98
C GLY A 84 -11.95 15.33 10.95
N SER A 85 -12.36 15.16 12.22
CA SER A 85 -11.49 14.77 13.33
C SER A 85 -11.05 13.29 13.37
N LYS A 86 -11.56 12.44 12.46
CA LYS A 86 -11.23 11.00 12.45
C LYS A 86 -10.99 10.48 11.03
N GLY A 87 -9.83 9.85 10.85
CA GLY A 87 -9.53 9.04 9.66
C GLY A 87 -10.37 7.76 9.60
N LEU A 88 -10.55 7.24 8.39
CA LEU A 88 -11.33 6.04 8.13
C LEU A 88 -10.44 4.93 7.57
N VAL A 89 -10.34 3.80 8.27
CA VAL A 89 -9.65 2.62 7.73
C VAL A 89 -10.44 2.07 6.55
N ARG A 90 -9.77 1.88 5.43
CA ARG A 90 -10.34 1.37 4.18
C ARG A 90 -9.35 0.40 3.54
N PHE A 91 -9.88 -0.59 2.83
CA PHE A 91 -9.08 -1.49 2.02
C PHE A 91 -8.95 -0.92 0.62
N PHE A 92 -7.75 -0.48 0.25
CA PHE A 92 -7.42 0.08 -1.06
C PHE A 92 -6.79 -0.97 -1.95
N TYR A 93 -7.10 -0.94 -3.24
CA TYR A 93 -6.50 -1.85 -4.22
C TYR A 93 -6.46 -1.20 -5.61
N LEU A 94 -5.47 -1.58 -6.40
CA LEU A 94 -5.42 -1.30 -7.83
C LEU A 94 -6.32 -2.29 -8.56
N ASP A 95 -7.10 -1.83 -9.54
CA ASP A 95 -7.95 -2.72 -10.31
C ASP A 95 -7.15 -3.66 -11.24
N GLU A 96 -7.85 -4.64 -11.82
CA GLU A 96 -7.25 -5.67 -12.67
C GLU A 96 -6.54 -5.06 -13.89
N HIS A 97 -7.13 -4.01 -14.47
CA HIS A 97 -6.59 -3.31 -15.64
C HIS A 97 -5.50 -2.28 -15.30
N LYS A 98 -5.16 -2.10 -14.02
CA LYS A 98 -4.23 -1.07 -13.54
C LYS A 98 -4.63 0.35 -13.95
N SER A 99 -5.92 0.53 -14.26
CA SER A 99 -6.49 1.78 -14.75
C SER A 99 -6.95 2.66 -13.62
N CYS A 100 -7.26 2.08 -12.45
CA CYS A 100 -7.92 2.81 -11.37
C CYS A 100 -7.59 2.27 -9.97
N ILE A 101 -7.45 3.17 -9.00
CA ILE A 101 -7.41 2.83 -7.58
C ILE A 101 -8.84 2.74 -7.05
N ARG A 102 -9.12 1.77 -6.18
CA ARG A 102 -10.44 1.53 -5.57
C ARG A 102 -10.34 1.31 -4.07
N TRP A 103 -11.43 1.53 -3.34
CA TRP A 103 -11.50 1.16 -1.90
C TRP A 103 -12.87 0.71 -1.40
N ARG A 104 -12.89 -0.07 -0.31
CA ARG A 104 -14.11 -0.57 0.39
C ARG A 104 -14.20 -0.03 1.83
N PRO A 105 -15.40 0.18 2.43
CA PRO A 105 -16.75 -0.06 1.93
C PRO A 105 -17.40 1.16 1.27
N SER A 106 -18.28 0.92 0.30
CA SER A 106 -19.25 1.90 -0.20
C SER A 106 -20.61 1.21 -0.24
N ARG A 107 -21.58 1.68 0.56
CA ARG A 107 -22.93 1.07 0.63
C ARG A 107 -23.72 1.23 -0.69
N LYS A 108 -23.27 2.11 -1.59
CA LYS A 108 -23.72 2.30 -2.99
C LYS A 108 -22.51 2.60 -3.88
N ASN A 109 -22.59 2.19 -5.14
CA ASN A 109 -21.50 1.88 -6.09
C ASN A 109 -20.63 3.07 -6.61
N GLU A 110 -19.63 2.72 -7.43
CA GLU A 110 -18.72 3.55 -8.29
C GLU A 110 -17.88 4.69 -7.71
N LYS A 111 -18.36 5.49 -6.75
CA LYS A 111 -17.65 6.70 -6.27
C LYS A 111 -16.37 6.43 -5.47
N ALA A 112 -16.11 5.17 -5.11
CA ALA A 112 -14.91 4.77 -4.37
C ALA A 112 -13.79 4.34 -5.33
N LYS A 113 -13.46 5.23 -6.26
CA LYS A 113 -12.56 4.99 -7.39
C LYS A 113 -11.89 6.30 -7.79
N ILE A 114 -10.61 6.23 -8.17
CA ILE A 114 -9.88 7.30 -8.86
C ILE A 114 -9.25 6.67 -10.11
N SER A 115 -9.49 7.24 -11.29
CA SER A 115 -8.79 6.80 -12.51
C SER A 115 -7.34 7.27 -12.47
N ILE A 116 -6.40 6.42 -12.88
CA ILE A 116 -4.99 6.78 -12.99
C ILE A 116 -4.82 8.01 -13.88
N ASP A 117 -5.56 8.08 -14.99
CA ASP A 117 -5.49 9.21 -15.94
C ASP A 117 -5.96 10.54 -15.33
N SER A 118 -6.75 10.47 -14.26
CA SER A 118 -7.23 11.65 -13.55
C SER A 118 -6.26 12.15 -12.48
N ILE A 119 -5.22 11.36 -12.13
CA ILE A 119 -4.24 11.74 -11.13
C ILE A 119 -3.30 12.78 -11.75
N ARG A 120 -3.19 13.93 -11.09
CA ARG A 120 -2.31 15.03 -11.47
C ARG A 120 -0.98 14.93 -10.75
N GLU A 121 -0.99 14.52 -9.48
CA GLU A 121 0.20 14.49 -8.65
C GLU A 121 0.12 13.44 -7.53
N VAL A 122 1.28 12.89 -7.17
CA VAL A 122 1.48 12.01 -6.00
C VAL A 122 2.57 12.59 -5.12
N CYS A 123 2.18 13.05 -3.94
CA CYS A 123 3.06 13.69 -2.97
C CYS A 123 3.40 12.73 -1.83
N GLU A 124 4.67 12.66 -1.49
CA GLU A 124 5.16 11.85 -0.36
C GLU A 124 5.10 12.65 0.94
N GLY A 125 4.84 11.98 2.06
CA GLY A 125 4.78 12.63 3.35
C GLY A 125 3.49 13.37 3.63
N LYS A 126 3.60 14.40 4.45
CA LYS A 126 2.49 15.14 5.09
C LYS A 126 2.28 16.51 4.46
N GLN A 127 2.31 16.58 3.13
CA GLN A 127 2.35 17.86 2.40
C GLN A 127 0.98 18.54 2.29
N SER A 128 -0.12 17.78 2.31
CA SER A 128 -1.47 18.36 2.15
C SER A 128 -1.97 19.09 3.39
N GLU A 129 -2.93 20.00 3.18
CA GLU A 129 -3.60 20.75 4.25
C GLU A 129 -4.28 19.84 5.29
N ILE A 130 -4.72 18.64 4.90
CA ILE A 130 -5.36 17.70 5.81
C ILE A 130 -4.39 17.24 6.88
N PHE A 131 -3.13 16.97 6.53
CA PHE A 131 -2.12 16.56 7.50
C PHE A 131 -1.74 17.68 8.48
N GLN A 132 -1.78 18.93 8.02
CA GLN A 132 -1.45 20.10 8.84
C GLN A 132 -2.47 20.36 9.97
N ARG A 133 -3.69 19.83 9.85
CA ARG A 133 -4.73 19.91 10.90
C ARG A 133 -4.46 18.99 12.08
N TYR A 134 -3.58 18.01 11.94
CA TYR A 134 -3.21 17.10 13.02
C TYR A 134 -2.00 17.64 13.77
N ALA A 135 -1.94 17.37 15.08
CA ALA A 135 -0.80 17.77 15.90
C ALA A 135 0.53 17.23 15.34
N GLU A 136 1.60 17.97 15.54
CA GLU A 136 2.93 17.54 15.14
C GLU A 136 3.27 16.17 15.76
N GLY A 137 3.92 15.30 14.98
CA GLY A 137 4.23 13.92 15.39
C GLY A 137 3.03 12.96 15.42
N SER A 138 1.83 13.35 14.97
CA SER A 138 0.68 12.43 14.91
C SER A 138 0.87 11.26 13.95
N PHE A 139 1.67 11.45 12.90
CA PHE A 139 1.98 10.44 11.88
C PHE A 139 3.45 10.46 11.50
N ASP A 140 3.99 9.28 11.22
CA ASP A 140 5.28 9.11 10.54
C ASP A 140 5.16 9.58 9.08
N PRO A 141 5.94 10.59 8.64
CA PRO A 141 5.94 11.05 7.26
C PRO A 141 6.19 9.93 6.25
N ASN A 142 7.00 8.92 6.58
CA ASN A 142 7.31 7.83 5.64
C ASN A 142 6.10 6.94 5.34
N CYS A 143 5.09 6.96 6.21
CA CYS A 143 3.84 6.21 6.05
C CYS A 143 2.73 7.06 5.40
N CYS A 144 3.00 8.32 5.08
CA CYS A 144 2.01 9.28 4.59
C CYS A 144 2.23 9.57 3.11
N PHE A 145 1.14 9.73 2.37
CA PHE A 145 1.17 10.26 1.02
C PHE A 145 -0.20 10.84 0.63
N SER A 146 -0.21 11.67 -0.40
CA SER A 146 -1.41 12.32 -0.93
C SER A 146 -1.50 12.15 -2.44
N LEU A 147 -2.71 11.94 -2.97
CA LEU A 147 -2.99 11.99 -4.40
C LEU A 147 -3.81 13.23 -4.71
N TYR A 148 -3.41 14.01 -5.70
CA TYR A 148 -4.22 15.10 -6.25
C TYR A 148 -4.80 14.68 -7.59
N TYR A 149 -6.11 14.80 -7.75
CA TYR A 149 -6.82 14.26 -8.92
C TYR A 149 -7.99 15.12 -9.38
N GLY A 150 -8.43 14.88 -10.61
CA GLY A 150 -9.56 15.57 -11.23
C GLY A 150 -9.25 17.00 -11.68
N GLU A 151 -10.27 17.70 -12.15
CA GLU A 151 -10.18 19.09 -12.60
C GLU A 151 -10.15 20.08 -11.44
N HIS A 152 -10.84 19.76 -10.34
CA HIS A 152 -10.92 20.59 -9.15
C HIS A 152 -9.78 20.35 -8.14
N MET A 153 -8.74 19.59 -8.52
CA MET A 153 -7.60 19.25 -7.65
C MET A 153 -8.02 18.69 -6.28
N GLU A 154 -8.88 17.67 -6.27
CA GLU A 154 -9.27 17.01 -5.03
C GLU A 154 -8.10 16.21 -4.44
N SER A 155 -7.99 16.17 -3.10
CA SER A 155 -6.98 15.36 -2.41
C SER A 155 -7.53 14.01 -1.92
N LEU A 156 -6.70 12.96 -2.03
CA LEU A 156 -6.85 11.71 -1.30
C LEU A 156 -5.62 11.53 -0.39
N ASP A 157 -5.82 11.78 0.90
CA ASP A 157 -4.77 11.73 1.91
C ASP A 157 -4.77 10.39 2.64
N LEU A 158 -3.63 9.69 2.61
CA LEU A 158 -3.51 8.30 3.06
C LEU A 158 -2.38 8.11 4.09
N VAL A 159 -2.66 7.27 5.07
CA VAL A 159 -1.65 6.74 6.01
C VAL A 159 -1.62 5.21 5.91
N SER A 160 -0.50 4.65 5.47
CA SER A 160 -0.27 3.20 5.34
C SER A 160 0.28 2.58 6.61
N GLY A 161 0.13 1.25 6.74
CA GLY A 161 0.63 0.41 7.83
C GLY A 161 2.10 0.62 8.15
N THR A 162 2.90 0.74 7.09
CA THR A 162 4.35 0.89 7.13
C THR A 162 4.82 1.83 6.03
N GLY A 163 6.05 2.35 6.16
CA GLY A 163 6.64 3.17 5.10
C GLY A 163 6.95 2.38 3.83
N GLU A 164 7.12 1.06 3.93
CA GLU A 164 7.28 0.19 2.75
C GLU A 164 6.00 0.10 1.93
N GLU A 165 4.85 0.00 2.61
CA GLU A 165 3.56 0.04 1.95
C GLU A 165 3.33 1.40 1.27
N ALA A 166 3.63 2.53 1.95
CA ALA A 166 3.53 3.85 1.33
C ALA A 166 4.41 3.95 0.07
N ARG A 167 5.69 3.58 0.17
CA ARG A 167 6.60 3.58 -0.98
C ARG A 167 6.10 2.70 -2.12
N THR A 168 5.59 1.51 -1.80
CA THR A 168 5.00 0.60 -2.80
C THR A 168 3.88 1.29 -3.60
N TRP A 169 2.97 1.96 -2.91
CA TRP A 169 1.87 2.69 -3.55
C TRP A 169 2.38 3.90 -4.35
N ILE A 170 3.25 4.72 -3.77
CA ILE A 170 3.82 5.91 -4.43
C ILE A 170 4.55 5.50 -5.72
N THR A 171 5.44 4.51 -5.65
CA THR A 171 6.23 4.04 -6.79
C THR A 171 5.34 3.48 -7.90
N GLY A 172 4.36 2.63 -7.55
CA GLY A 172 3.45 2.06 -8.54
C GLY A 172 2.57 3.13 -9.21
N LEU A 173 2.07 4.10 -8.44
CA LEU A 173 1.24 5.19 -9.01
C LEU A 173 2.03 6.13 -9.90
N LYS A 174 3.21 6.58 -9.47
CA LYS A 174 4.10 7.42 -10.30
C LYS A 174 4.47 6.72 -11.62
N TYR A 175 4.68 5.41 -11.58
CA TYR A 175 4.95 4.63 -12.78
C TYR A 175 3.75 4.57 -13.73
N LEU A 176 2.55 4.27 -13.21
CA LEU A 176 1.33 4.21 -14.00
C LEU A 176 0.98 5.58 -14.61
N MET A 177 1.15 6.67 -13.86
CA MET A 177 0.95 8.05 -14.36
C MET A 177 1.90 8.43 -15.49
N ALA A 178 3.11 7.87 -15.52
CA ALA A 178 4.06 8.12 -16.61
C ALA A 178 3.64 7.43 -17.92
N GLY A 179 2.53 6.68 -17.94
CA GLY A 179 2.05 5.95 -19.12
C GLY A 179 2.97 4.81 -19.55
N ILE A 180 3.91 4.41 -18.69
CA ILE A 180 4.89 3.38 -19.02
C ILE A 180 4.23 2.03 -18.78
N SER A 181 3.92 1.32 -19.86
CA SER A 181 3.43 -0.06 -19.77
C SER A 181 4.60 -1.04 -19.56
N ASP A 182 4.32 -2.28 -19.13
CA ASP A 182 5.33 -3.36 -19.08
C ASP A 182 5.93 -3.61 -20.49
N GLU A 183 5.19 -3.30 -21.55
CA GLU A 183 5.62 -3.41 -22.95
C GLU A 183 6.72 -2.39 -23.28
N ASP A 184 6.56 -1.14 -22.84
CA ASP A 184 7.54 -0.07 -23.05
C ASP A 184 8.86 -0.30 -22.31
N SER A 185 8.78 -0.84 -21.08
CA SER A 185 9.99 -1.14 -20.30
C SER A 185 10.74 -2.37 -20.83
N LEU A 186 10.06 -3.32 -21.47
CA LEU A 186 10.69 -4.41 -22.23
C LEU A 186 11.34 -3.89 -23.52
N ALA A 187 10.62 -3.06 -24.29
CA ALA A 187 11.12 -2.47 -25.54
C ALA A 187 12.38 -1.62 -25.32
N LYS A 188 12.45 -0.88 -24.21
CA LYS A 188 13.62 -0.05 -23.87
C LYS A 188 14.87 -0.87 -23.55
N ARG A 189 14.72 -2.03 -22.90
CA ARG A 189 15.82 -2.98 -22.63
C ARG A 189 16.29 -3.72 -23.88
N GLN A 190 15.38 -3.99 -24.82
CA GLN A 190 15.72 -4.63 -26.08
C GLN A 190 16.53 -3.69 -26.98
N ARG A 191 16.11 -2.42 -27.08
CA ARG A 191 16.85 -1.39 -27.84
C ARG A 191 18.29 -1.18 -27.37
N THR A 192 18.56 -1.22 -26.06
CA THR A 192 19.94 -1.11 -25.55
C THR A 192 20.81 -2.33 -25.87
N ARG A 193 20.19 -3.50 -26.15
CA ARG A 193 20.92 -4.73 -26.51
C ARG A 193 21.24 -4.79 -27.99
N ASP A 194 20.36 -4.26 -28.84
CA ASP A 194 20.52 -4.30 -30.30
C ASP A 194 21.34 -3.10 -30.83
N GLN A 195 21.80 -2.21 -29.94
CA GLN A 195 22.60 -1.02 -30.28
C GLN A 195 24.12 -1.20 -30.06
N TYR A 196 24.57 -2.42 -29.75
CA TYR A 196 25.99 -2.77 -29.74
C TYR A 196 26.28 -3.76 -30.89
N PRO A 197 27.10 -3.38 -31.89
CA PRO A 197 27.59 -4.31 -32.91
C PRO A 197 28.56 -5.35 -32.31
#